data_AF-A0A8X6M6E9-F1
#
_entry.id   AF-A0A8X6M6E9-F1
#
_cell.length_a   1.000
_cell.length_b   1.000
_cell.length_c   1.000
_cell.angle_alpha   90.00
_cell.angle_beta   90.00
_cell.angle_gamma   90.00
#
_symmetry.space_group_name_H-M   'P 1'
#
loop_
_entity.id
_entity.type
_entity.pdbx_description
1 polymer ?
#
loop_
_entity_poly.entity_id
_entity_poly.type
_entity_poly.pdbx_seq_one_letter_code
_entity_poly.pdbx_strand_id
1 'polypeptide(L)'
;MLEENVAKSSFIYIRYKVGLIFKLLPGTDIWVTPKDMIFWAQNLLHLNTMEALIDRFGYDFITSFHVDLNPFFMHNAFPKNTLAFNALKKAVLATDSRYAHYFMDSLSAYARQLTPYHQTVQEPVEDGISPHFALRVPHVVVSYMSFLGCTQEDGIVCRQDVKAFDCCRFYTIRVKIKADGFVLFHPVQGDPDETSLVGTVVHYGETPLQVEPFSIHVRATSVTDQVIHLHFTKPPFRVIQHHLSVNTLSICLEQDHLASTGDKLCSFHGQKGVLRLIKSLPLLDENIQPDLLVNPYSLFRMTPGQILEGLARGQGKDAQTVRNTEGQVVPHAKAFYAKTFYFPIAYWSSEHFYAPRECTMDKILHQAVKGRSRGGGMRLGNMELFNGLRGNGLAACFEEKFFEHGDRIPNETNATISLPKSVQLVQEDARFFKCQLKYETNPSVTIRKKN
;
A
#
# COMPACT_ATOMS: atom_id res chain seq x y z
N MET A 1 11.07 -24.93 -40.75
CA MET A 1 9.72 -24.40 -40.51
C MET A 1 9.67 -23.90 -39.06
N LEU A 2 10.35 -22.86 -38.57
CA LEU A 2 10.78 -21.54 -39.05
C LEU A 2 9.68 -20.72 -39.72
N GLU A 3 9.26 -19.69 -38.97
CA GLU A 3 8.58 -18.45 -39.36
C GLU A 3 7.08 -18.53 -39.72
N GLU A 4 6.24 -18.67 -38.68
CA GLU A 4 5.06 -17.83 -38.60
C GLU A 4 5.29 -16.79 -37.50
N ASN A 5 5.36 -15.53 -37.90
CA ASN A 5 5.32 -14.39 -37.01
C ASN A 5 4.03 -14.45 -36.18
N VAL A 6 4.10 -15.08 -34.99
CA VAL A 6 3.18 -14.78 -33.91
C VAL A 6 3.43 -13.31 -33.59
N ALA A 7 2.60 -12.44 -34.16
CA ALA A 7 2.63 -11.01 -33.87
C ALA A 7 2.54 -10.89 -32.34
N LYS A 8 3.67 -10.57 -31.70
CA LYS A 8 3.72 -10.28 -30.27
C LYS A 8 2.63 -9.24 -30.02
N SER A 9 1.66 -9.59 -29.19
CA SER A 9 0.50 -8.76 -28.93
C SER A 9 0.95 -7.35 -28.58
N SER A 10 0.54 -6.39 -29.40
CA SER A 10 0.80 -4.98 -29.18
C SER A 10 0.06 -4.56 -27.91
N PHE A 11 0.71 -3.80 -27.02
CA PHE A 11 0.15 -3.30 -25.76
C PHE A 11 0.12 -1.78 -25.73
N ILE A 12 -1.03 -1.17 -25.47
CA ILE A 12 -1.21 0.25 -25.14
C ILE A 12 -1.56 0.29 -23.66
N TYR A 13 -0.80 1.02 -22.85
CA TYR A 13 -1.18 1.26 -21.46
C TYR A 13 -1.83 2.63 -21.32
N ILE A 14 -3.05 2.71 -20.78
CA ILE A 14 -3.75 3.97 -20.47
C ILE A 14 -4.44 3.74 -19.13
N ARG A 15 -4.21 4.52 -18.05
CA ARG A 15 -4.64 4.19 -16.67
C ARG A 15 -6.15 4.36 -16.34
N TYR A 16 -6.71 3.44 -15.53
CA TYR A 16 -7.77 3.71 -14.52
C TYR A 16 -7.52 2.90 -13.22
N LYS A 17 -7.59 3.59 -12.07
CA LYS A 17 -7.36 3.14 -10.67
C LYS A 17 -6.06 2.41 -10.29
N VAL A 18 -5.52 1.47 -11.08
CA VAL A 18 -4.22 0.79 -10.80
C VAL A 18 -3.41 0.52 -12.08
N GLY A 19 -3.65 1.29 -13.14
CA GLY A 19 -3.08 1.02 -14.46
C GLY A 19 -4.01 0.12 -15.26
N LEU A 20 -4.52 0.65 -16.36
CA LEU A 20 -5.33 -0.08 -17.31
C LEU A 20 -4.35 -0.43 -18.43
N ILE A 21 -4.06 -1.71 -18.57
CA ILE A 21 -3.32 -2.25 -19.71
C ILE A 21 -4.37 -2.55 -20.76
N PHE A 22 -4.21 -2.01 -21.96
CA PHE A 22 -4.99 -2.42 -23.12
C PHE A 22 -4.15 -3.39 -23.93
N LYS A 23 -4.80 -4.47 -24.37
CA LYS A 23 -4.23 -5.43 -25.31
C LYS A 23 -4.95 -5.22 -26.64
N LEU A 24 -4.20 -5.16 -27.74
CA LEU A 24 -4.81 -5.17 -29.05
C LEU A 24 -5.52 -6.52 -29.22
N LEU A 25 -6.82 -6.50 -29.50
CA LEU A 25 -7.57 -7.72 -29.74
C LEU A 25 -7.16 -8.26 -31.13
N PRO A 26 -6.50 -9.44 -31.22
CA PRO A 26 -5.90 -9.92 -32.46
C PRO A 26 -6.93 -10.03 -33.60
N GLY A 27 -6.60 -9.46 -34.76
CA GLY A 27 -7.50 -9.40 -35.92
C GLY A 27 -8.52 -8.25 -35.88
N THR A 28 -8.35 -7.28 -34.97
CA THR A 28 -9.14 -6.05 -34.91
C THR A 28 -8.23 -4.85 -34.62
N ASP A 29 -8.75 -3.63 -34.85
CA ASP A 29 -8.09 -2.38 -34.46
C ASP A 29 -8.52 -1.89 -33.06
N ILE A 30 -9.14 -2.78 -32.26
CA ILE A 30 -9.75 -2.42 -30.98
C ILE A 30 -8.86 -2.86 -29.83
N TRP A 31 -8.59 -1.89 -28.95
CA TRP A 31 -7.83 -2.05 -27.72
C TRP A 31 -8.77 -2.37 -26.57
N VAL A 32 -8.55 -3.51 -25.90
CA VAL A 32 -9.45 -3.98 -24.83
C VAL A 32 -8.71 -4.11 -23.50
N THR A 33 -9.41 -3.82 -22.40
CA THR A 33 -8.87 -4.08 -21.06
C THR A 33 -9.01 -5.58 -20.74
N PRO A 34 -8.15 -6.17 -19.88
CA PRO A 34 -8.30 -7.56 -19.45
C PRO A 34 -9.68 -7.88 -18.85
N LYS A 35 -10.36 -6.88 -18.27
CA LYS A 35 -11.71 -7.05 -17.73
C LYS A 35 -12.79 -7.07 -18.81
N ASP A 36 -12.61 -6.30 -19.87
CA ASP A 36 -13.59 -6.15 -20.95
C ASP A 36 -13.34 -7.11 -22.12
N MET A 37 -12.23 -7.85 -22.08
CA MET A 37 -11.79 -8.77 -23.15
C MET A 37 -12.86 -9.77 -23.56
N ILE A 38 -13.52 -10.43 -22.60
CA ILE A 38 -14.56 -11.44 -22.90
C ILE A 38 -15.74 -10.79 -23.60
N PHE A 39 -16.17 -9.61 -23.13
CA PHE A 39 -17.27 -8.87 -23.72
C PHE A 39 -16.99 -8.51 -25.19
N TRP A 40 -15.79 -7.97 -25.48
CA TRP A 40 -15.43 -7.58 -26.83
C TRP A 40 -15.18 -8.78 -27.76
N ALA A 41 -14.58 -9.85 -27.25
CA ALA A 41 -14.38 -11.07 -28.03
C ALA A 41 -15.71 -11.77 -28.40
N GLN A 42 -16.71 -11.72 -27.52
CA GLN A 42 -18.07 -12.20 -27.82
C GLN A 42 -18.75 -11.35 -28.90
N ASN A 43 -18.68 -10.02 -28.78
CA ASN A 43 -19.44 -9.12 -29.65
C ASN A 43 -18.80 -8.91 -31.03
N LEU A 44 -17.47 -8.90 -31.12
CA LEU A 44 -16.76 -8.62 -32.37
C LEU A 44 -16.33 -9.89 -33.11
N LEU A 45 -16.04 -10.96 -32.37
CA LEU A 45 -15.43 -12.18 -32.91
C LEU A 45 -16.30 -13.42 -32.69
N HIS A 46 -17.46 -13.25 -32.06
CA HIS A 46 -18.43 -14.33 -31.78
C HIS A 46 -17.84 -15.50 -30.97
N LEU A 47 -16.85 -15.22 -30.11
CA LEU A 47 -16.20 -16.20 -29.25
C LEU A 47 -16.92 -16.29 -27.90
N ASN A 48 -17.84 -17.25 -27.78
CA ASN A 48 -18.76 -17.33 -26.64
C ASN A 48 -18.30 -18.23 -25.48
N THR A 49 -17.28 -19.05 -25.68
CA THR A 49 -16.75 -19.98 -24.67
C THR A 49 -15.29 -19.69 -24.36
N MET A 50 -14.85 -20.03 -23.14
CA MET A 50 -13.45 -19.86 -22.75
C MET A 50 -12.51 -20.73 -23.59
N GLU A 51 -12.97 -21.91 -24.01
CA GLU A 51 -12.23 -22.82 -24.90
C GLU A 51 -12.04 -22.20 -26.28
N ALA A 52 -13.08 -21.62 -26.89
CA ALA A 52 -12.96 -20.92 -28.18
C ALA A 52 -12.03 -19.69 -28.10
N LEU A 53 -12.00 -19.00 -26.96
CA LEU A 53 -11.04 -17.93 -26.70
C LEU A 53 -9.61 -18.47 -26.64
N ILE A 54 -9.38 -19.58 -25.92
CA ILE A 54 -8.06 -20.21 -25.79
C ILE A 54 -7.57 -20.73 -27.14
N ASP A 55 -8.44 -21.38 -27.92
CA ASP A 55 -8.09 -21.90 -29.23
C ASP A 55 -7.75 -20.77 -30.22
N ARG A 56 -8.48 -19.65 -30.14
CA ARG A 56 -8.28 -18.51 -31.04
C ARG A 56 -7.05 -17.67 -30.68
N PHE A 57 -6.86 -17.40 -29.40
CA PHE A 57 -5.84 -16.44 -28.95
C PHE A 57 -4.65 -17.07 -28.22
N GLY A 58 -4.74 -18.35 -27.90
CA GLY A 58 -3.76 -19.04 -27.07
C GLY A 58 -3.95 -18.80 -25.57
N TYR A 59 -3.38 -19.71 -24.78
CA TYR A 59 -3.41 -19.63 -23.32
C TYR A 59 -2.73 -18.37 -22.78
N ASP A 60 -1.66 -17.90 -23.43
CA ASP A 60 -0.90 -16.69 -23.06
C ASP A 60 -1.72 -15.40 -23.23
N PHE A 61 -2.67 -15.38 -24.17
CA PHE A 61 -3.53 -14.21 -24.34
C PHE A 61 -4.50 -14.03 -23.17
N ILE A 62 -4.93 -15.14 -22.58
CA ILE A 62 -5.98 -15.21 -21.54
C ILE A 62 -5.40 -15.18 -20.13
N THR A 63 -4.17 -15.68 -19.95
CA THR A 63 -3.50 -15.79 -18.64
C THR A 63 -3.02 -14.46 -18.04
N SER A 64 -3.49 -13.33 -18.56
CA SER A 64 -3.25 -11.97 -18.07
C SER A 64 -1.83 -11.47 -18.35
N PHE A 65 -1.67 -10.14 -18.37
CA PHE A 65 -0.40 -9.41 -18.53
C PHE A 65 0.74 -9.90 -17.63
N HIS A 66 0.41 -10.64 -16.57
CA HIS A 66 1.39 -11.23 -15.67
C HIS A 66 2.34 -12.20 -16.38
N VAL A 67 1.82 -13.03 -17.29
CA VAL A 67 2.64 -13.95 -18.10
C VAL A 67 3.59 -13.19 -19.00
N ASP A 68 3.08 -12.11 -19.60
CA ASP A 68 3.87 -11.28 -20.50
C ASP A 68 5.01 -10.56 -19.72
N LEU A 69 4.78 -10.15 -18.46
CA LEU A 69 5.80 -9.56 -17.59
C LEU A 69 6.80 -10.58 -17.03
N ASN A 70 6.36 -11.82 -16.77
CA ASN A 70 7.20 -12.90 -16.23
C ASN A 70 7.28 -14.06 -17.23
N PRO A 71 8.26 -14.09 -18.14
CA PRO A 71 8.39 -15.17 -19.12
C PRO A 71 8.78 -16.52 -18.49
N PHE A 72 9.22 -16.54 -17.23
CA PHE A 72 9.63 -17.77 -16.53
C PHE A 72 8.56 -18.29 -15.58
N PHE A 73 7.32 -17.79 -15.66
CA PHE A 73 6.23 -18.16 -14.74
C PHE A 73 5.95 -19.67 -14.68
N MET A 74 6.10 -20.39 -15.79
CA MET A 74 5.87 -21.85 -15.86
C MET A 74 6.84 -22.66 -14.99
N HIS A 75 7.98 -22.07 -14.62
CA HIS A 75 8.96 -22.71 -13.75
C HIS A 75 8.63 -22.53 -12.26
N ASN A 76 7.73 -21.61 -11.91
CA ASN A 76 7.33 -21.41 -10.53
C ASN A 76 6.17 -22.34 -10.14
N ALA A 77 6.07 -22.67 -8.86
CA ALA A 77 4.87 -23.28 -8.31
C ALA A 77 3.63 -22.40 -8.56
N PHE A 78 2.51 -23.01 -8.94
CA PHE A 78 1.27 -22.29 -9.29
C PHE A 78 0.81 -21.26 -8.23
N PRO A 79 0.82 -21.54 -6.91
CA PRO A 79 0.43 -20.55 -5.90
C PRO A 79 1.28 -19.28 -5.95
N LYS A 80 2.56 -19.39 -6.33
CA LYS A 80 3.48 -18.26 -6.41
C LYS A 80 3.15 -17.32 -7.57
N ASN A 81 2.73 -17.84 -8.71
CA ASN A 81 2.22 -17.02 -9.81
C ASN A 81 0.96 -16.25 -9.40
N THR A 82 0.04 -16.90 -8.66
CA THR A 82 -1.14 -16.21 -8.10
C THR A 82 -0.77 -15.10 -7.11
N LEU A 83 0.23 -15.35 -6.24
CA LEU A 83 0.72 -14.33 -5.30
C LEU A 83 1.43 -13.18 -6.01
N ALA A 84 2.21 -13.46 -7.04
CA ALA A 84 2.86 -12.45 -7.88
C ALA A 84 1.83 -11.54 -8.55
N PHE A 85 0.79 -12.13 -9.15
CA PHE A 85 -0.34 -11.39 -9.72
C PHE A 85 -1.02 -10.48 -8.69
N ASN A 86 -1.25 -10.98 -7.47
CA ASN A 86 -1.84 -10.17 -6.40
C ASN A 86 -0.91 -9.06 -5.89
N ALA A 87 0.41 -9.27 -5.91
CA ALA A 87 1.39 -8.24 -5.60
C ALA A 87 1.41 -7.15 -6.68
N LEU A 88 1.32 -7.51 -7.96
CA LEU A 88 1.30 -6.57 -9.09
C LEU A 88 0.12 -5.60 -9.03
N LYS A 89 -1.05 -6.02 -8.53
CA LYS A 89 -2.20 -5.14 -8.28
C LYS A 89 -1.91 -4.00 -7.28
N LYS A 90 -0.81 -4.09 -6.53
CA LYS A 90 -0.36 -3.07 -5.58
C LYS A 90 1.06 -2.60 -5.90
N ALA A 91 1.61 -2.96 -7.05
CA ALA A 91 2.95 -2.57 -7.45
C ALA A 91 3.00 -1.07 -7.73
N VAL A 92 4.11 -0.45 -7.31
CA VAL A 92 4.50 0.89 -7.74
C VAL A 92 5.39 0.72 -8.96
N LEU A 93 4.81 0.87 -10.14
CA LEU A 93 5.53 0.79 -11.40
C LEU A 93 5.89 2.19 -11.86
N ALA A 94 7.09 2.33 -12.40
CA ALA A 94 7.55 3.59 -12.93
C ALA A 94 7.02 3.77 -14.36
N THR A 95 6.41 4.91 -14.65
CA THR A 95 5.95 5.27 -16.00
C THR A 95 6.61 6.59 -16.37
N ASP A 96 7.18 6.68 -17.56
CA ASP A 96 7.91 7.86 -18.06
C ASP A 96 6.99 8.99 -18.55
N SER A 97 5.85 9.14 -17.89
CA SER A 97 4.77 9.93 -18.43
C SER A 97 4.80 11.35 -17.86
N ARG A 98 5.24 12.29 -18.70
CA ARG A 98 4.90 13.72 -18.59
C ARG A 98 3.40 13.98 -18.48
N TYR A 99 2.55 12.97 -18.71
CA TYR A 99 1.10 13.02 -18.62
C TYR A 99 0.55 12.37 -17.35
N ALA A 100 1.39 11.82 -16.47
CA ALA A 100 0.96 11.16 -15.24
C ALA A 100 0.06 12.07 -14.38
N HIS A 101 0.25 13.39 -14.48
CA HIS A 101 -0.57 14.38 -13.78
C HIS A 101 -2.02 14.46 -14.26
N TYR A 102 -2.30 14.13 -15.52
CA TYR A 102 -3.66 14.05 -16.05
C TYR A 102 -4.41 12.80 -15.56
N PHE A 103 -3.68 11.77 -15.14
CA PHE A 103 -4.24 10.50 -14.64
C PHE A 103 -4.21 10.39 -13.10
N MET A 104 -3.99 11.50 -12.39
CA MET A 104 -3.95 11.59 -10.92
C MET A 104 -5.35 11.38 -10.30
N ASP A 105 -5.84 10.14 -10.34
CA ASP A 105 -6.98 9.72 -9.54
C ASP A 105 -6.54 9.38 -8.11
N SER A 106 -7.49 9.52 -7.19
CA SER A 106 -7.36 9.24 -5.77
C SER A 106 -6.68 7.88 -5.49
N LEU A 107 -5.49 7.93 -4.88
CA LEU A 107 -4.68 6.80 -4.37
C LEU A 107 -3.85 6.06 -5.42
N SER A 108 -2.97 6.81 -6.08
CA SER A 108 -2.05 6.30 -7.09
C SER A 108 -0.60 6.50 -6.63
N ALA A 109 0.17 5.41 -6.47
CA ALA A 109 1.58 5.47 -6.13
C ALA A 109 2.44 5.25 -7.39
N TYR A 110 3.52 6.01 -7.52
CA TYR A 110 4.44 6.01 -8.66
C TYR A 110 5.89 6.04 -8.17
N ALA A 111 6.84 5.71 -9.05
CA ALA A 111 8.24 5.97 -8.76
C ALA A 111 8.47 7.49 -8.67
N ARG A 112 9.19 7.93 -7.65
CA ARG A 112 9.45 9.37 -7.39
C ARG A 112 10.24 10.00 -8.53
N GLN A 113 11.24 9.28 -9.02
CA GLN A 113 12.08 9.68 -10.15
C GLN A 113 12.60 8.43 -10.86
N LEU A 114 12.70 8.48 -12.18
CA LEU A 114 13.38 7.45 -12.94
C LEU A 114 14.89 7.53 -12.70
N THR A 115 15.44 6.43 -12.23
CA THR A 115 16.89 6.23 -12.03
C THR A 115 17.44 5.28 -13.11
N PRO A 116 18.78 5.20 -13.30
CA PRO A 116 19.38 4.23 -14.21
C PRO A 116 19.02 2.76 -13.91
N TYR A 117 18.55 2.46 -12.70
CA TYR A 117 18.05 1.13 -12.33
C TYR A 117 16.73 0.77 -13.01
N HIS A 118 15.91 1.76 -13.40
CA HIS A 118 14.60 1.52 -13.97
C HIS A 118 14.72 1.09 -15.43
N GLN A 119 14.49 -0.20 -15.69
CA GLN A 119 14.49 -0.75 -17.03
C GLN A 119 13.09 -1.11 -17.47
N THR A 120 12.84 -0.95 -18.77
CA THR A 120 11.62 -1.37 -19.42
C THR A 120 11.51 -2.89 -19.35
N VAL A 121 10.39 -3.40 -18.81
CA VAL A 121 10.19 -4.87 -18.67
C VAL A 121 9.79 -5.49 -20.01
N GLN A 122 9.09 -4.73 -20.83
CA GLN A 122 8.64 -5.12 -22.17
C GLN A 122 8.76 -3.94 -23.13
N GLU A 123 9.34 -4.20 -24.30
CA GLU A 123 9.48 -3.16 -25.32
C GLU A 123 8.12 -2.61 -25.75
N PRO A 124 7.94 -1.28 -25.73
CA PRO A 124 6.71 -0.65 -26.19
C PRO A 124 6.58 -0.79 -27.70
N VAL A 125 5.34 -0.74 -28.18
CA VAL A 125 5.04 -0.72 -29.62
C VAL A 125 5.28 0.69 -30.16
N GLU A 126 5.79 0.81 -31.38
CA GLU A 126 5.97 2.10 -32.05
C GLU A 126 4.66 2.61 -32.67
N ASP A 127 3.67 2.92 -31.83
CA ASP A 127 2.34 3.43 -32.24
C ASP A 127 2.11 4.91 -31.88
N GLY A 128 3.16 5.60 -31.40
CA GLY A 128 3.11 6.99 -30.96
C GLY A 128 2.52 7.22 -29.56
N ILE A 129 1.92 6.21 -28.91
CA ILE A 129 1.29 6.32 -27.58
C ILE A 129 2.00 5.42 -26.57
N SER A 130 2.15 4.14 -26.89
CA SER A 130 2.73 3.09 -26.05
C SER A 130 4.10 3.43 -25.46
N PRO A 131 5.03 4.11 -26.18
CA PRO A 131 6.31 4.49 -25.61
C PRO A 131 6.19 5.45 -24.41
N HIS A 132 5.14 6.26 -24.35
CA HIS A 132 4.88 7.19 -23.23
C HIS A 132 4.39 6.49 -21.96
N PHE A 133 4.01 5.22 -22.05
CA PHE A 133 3.45 4.45 -20.96
C PHE A 133 4.20 3.13 -20.70
N ALA A 134 5.44 3.04 -21.19
CA ALA A 134 6.27 1.87 -20.97
C ALA A 134 6.45 1.59 -19.46
N LEU A 135 6.25 0.34 -19.07
CA LEU A 135 6.40 -0.10 -17.67
C LEU A 135 7.88 -0.27 -17.36
N ARG A 136 8.39 0.60 -16.49
CA ARG A 136 9.75 0.51 -15.99
C ARG A 136 9.76 0.00 -14.57
N VAL A 137 10.67 -0.95 -14.30
CA VAL A 137 10.85 -1.57 -12.98
C VAL A 137 12.32 -1.56 -12.62
N PRO A 138 12.68 -1.33 -11.34
CA PRO A 138 14.04 -1.48 -10.87
C PRO A 138 14.62 -2.85 -11.22
N HIS A 139 15.67 -2.87 -12.03
CA HIS A 139 16.49 -4.03 -12.35
C HIS A 139 17.79 -3.92 -11.54
N VAL A 140 17.80 -4.57 -10.37
CA VAL A 140 18.80 -4.36 -9.32
C VAL A 140 19.65 -5.60 -9.14
N VAL A 141 20.90 -5.45 -8.67
CA VAL A 141 21.77 -6.58 -8.35
C VAL A 141 21.29 -7.23 -7.05
N VAL A 142 20.74 -8.43 -7.16
CA VAL A 142 20.26 -9.23 -6.04
C VAL A 142 21.28 -10.33 -5.74
N SER A 143 21.70 -10.41 -4.48
CA SER A 143 22.52 -11.51 -3.98
C SER A 143 21.72 -12.41 -3.05
N TYR A 144 21.79 -13.71 -3.28
CA TYR A 144 21.15 -14.75 -2.51
C TYR A 144 22.10 -15.25 -1.43
N MET A 145 22.02 -14.64 -0.24
CA MET A 145 22.87 -14.99 0.90
C MET A 145 22.23 -14.67 2.25
N SER A 146 22.68 -15.38 3.28
CA SER A 146 22.35 -15.02 4.67
C SER A 146 23.20 -13.84 5.11
N PHE A 147 22.59 -12.82 5.72
CA PHE A 147 23.32 -11.65 6.19
C PHE A 147 22.76 -11.14 7.52
N LEU A 148 23.60 -11.16 8.57
CA LEU A 148 23.31 -10.66 9.93
C LEU A 148 21.98 -11.13 10.54
N GLY A 149 21.44 -12.27 10.09
CA GLY A 149 20.08 -12.71 10.42
C GLY A 149 18.96 -11.81 9.88
N CYS A 150 19.30 -10.67 9.26
CA CYS A 150 18.36 -9.67 8.76
C CYS A 150 17.62 -10.13 7.50
N THR A 151 18.19 -11.09 6.77
CA THR A 151 17.54 -11.75 5.64
C THR A 151 16.73 -12.99 6.06
N GLN A 152 16.67 -13.37 7.35
CA GLN A 152 15.87 -14.53 7.77
C GLN A 152 14.38 -14.35 7.48
N GLU A 153 13.70 -15.49 7.28
CA GLU A 153 12.29 -15.54 6.85
C GLU A 153 12.06 -14.76 5.54
N ASP A 154 11.27 -13.69 5.60
CA ASP A 154 10.91 -12.81 4.48
C ASP A 154 11.58 -11.44 4.57
N GLY A 155 12.71 -11.35 5.26
CA GLY A 155 13.54 -10.15 5.28
C GLY A 155 14.29 -9.94 3.95
N ILE A 156 14.20 -8.74 3.39
CA ILE A 156 15.02 -8.30 2.27
C ILE A 156 15.90 -7.17 2.78
N VAL A 157 17.21 -7.33 2.68
CA VAL A 157 18.14 -6.24 3.00
C VAL A 157 18.38 -5.44 1.74
N CYS A 158 18.31 -4.13 1.82
CA CYS A 158 18.62 -3.22 0.72
C CYS A 158 19.69 -2.24 1.13
N ARG A 159 20.59 -1.94 0.20
CA ARG A 159 21.60 -0.92 0.38
C ARG A 159 20.94 0.46 0.45
N GLN A 160 21.31 1.27 1.43
CA GLN A 160 20.58 2.51 1.75
C GLN A 160 20.61 3.57 0.64
N ASP A 161 21.64 3.59 -0.21
CA ASP A 161 21.79 4.57 -1.30
C ASP A 161 21.03 4.20 -2.58
N VAL A 162 20.38 3.03 -2.62
CA VAL A 162 19.56 2.58 -3.75
C VAL A 162 18.22 3.31 -3.74
N LYS A 163 18.16 4.44 -4.44
CA LYS A 163 16.95 5.28 -4.60
C LYS A 163 15.93 4.72 -5.61
N ALA A 164 16.18 3.54 -6.16
CA ALA A 164 15.30 2.94 -7.17
C ALA A 164 13.91 2.58 -6.64
N PHE A 165 13.74 2.49 -5.32
CA PHE A 165 12.48 2.14 -4.67
C PHE A 165 11.74 3.34 -4.05
N ASP A 166 12.27 4.56 -4.22
CA ASP A 166 11.61 5.78 -3.75
C ASP A 166 10.34 6.02 -4.56
N CYS A 167 9.25 6.31 -3.85
CA CYS A 167 7.92 6.45 -4.43
C CYS A 167 7.36 7.86 -4.18
N CYS A 168 6.37 8.26 -4.97
CA CYS A 168 5.46 9.36 -4.64
C CYS A 168 4.00 8.87 -4.71
N ARG A 169 3.14 9.44 -3.86
CA ARG A 169 1.69 9.21 -3.89
C ARG A 169 0.99 10.44 -4.39
N PHE A 170 0.00 10.26 -5.26
CA PHE A 170 -0.97 11.31 -5.55
C PHE A 170 -2.26 11.11 -4.78
N TYR A 171 -2.73 12.20 -4.18
CA TYR A 171 -3.98 12.27 -3.44
C TYR A 171 -4.79 13.47 -3.90
N THR A 172 -6.05 13.24 -4.23
CA THR A 172 -6.96 14.32 -4.65
C THR A 172 -7.90 14.65 -3.51
N ILE A 173 -7.81 15.89 -3.02
CA ILE A 173 -8.71 16.44 -2.02
C ILE A 173 -9.85 17.14 -2.72
N ARG A 174 -11.06 16.85 -2.28
CA ARG A 174 -12.25 17.55 -2.75
C ARG A 174 -12.84 18.35 -1.61
N VAL A 175 -13.15 19.60 -1.91
CA VAL A 175 -13.70 20.57 -0.98
C VAL A 175 -14.97 21.13 -1.60
N LYS A 176 -16.07 21.04 -0.86
CA LYS A 176 -17.33 21.66 -1.27
C LYS A 176 -17.31 23.12 -0.88
N ILE A 177 -17.70 23.98 -1.81
CA ILE A 177 -17.79 25.41 -1.61
C ILE A 177 -19.26 25.81 -1.77
N LYS A 178 -19.77 26.57 -0.81
CA LYS A 178 -21.06 27.25 -0.91
C LYS A 178 -20.80 28.74 -0.73
N ALA A 179 -20.96 29.46 -1.81
CA ALA A 179 -20.82 30.91 -1.88
C ALA A 179 -21.64 31.41 -3.08
N ASP A 180 -22.15 32.63 -2.99
CA ASP A 180 -22.67 33.38 -4.14
C ASP A 180 -21.51 34.02 -4.93
N GLY A 181 -21.73 34.53 -6.13
CA GLY A 181 -20.69 35.32 -6.83
C GLY A 181 -19.41 34.53 -7.17
N PHE A 182 -18.25 35.20 -7.03
CA PHE A 182 -16.97 34.71 -7.56
C PHE A 182 -16.04 34.21 -6.45
N VAL A 183 -15.43 33.04 -6.65
CA VAL A 183 -14.49 32.42 -5.70
C VAL A 183 -13.14 32.23 -6.36
N LEU A 184 -12.07 32.53 -5.63
CA LEU A 184 -10.69 32.28 -6.00
C LEU A 184 -10.03 31.33 -5.00
N PHE A 185 -9.10 30.53 -5.49
CA PHE A 185 -8.22 29.72 -4.67
C PHE A 185 -6.76 30.09 -4.94
N HIS A 186 -6.05 30.51 -3.90
CA HIS A 186 -4.62 30.80 -3.91
C HIS A 186 -3.86 29.64 -3.25
N PRO A 187 -3.31 28.68 -4.03
CA PRO A 187 -2.50 27.61 -3.46
C PRO A 187 -1.19 28.17 -2.90
N VAL A 188 -0.70 27.57 -1.81
CA VAL A 188 0.68 27.84 -1.37
C VAL A 188 1.63 27.23 -2.40
N GLN A 189 2.56 28.06 -2.89
CA GLN A 189 3.64 27.62 -3.79
C GLN A 189 4.91 27.43 -2.97
N GLY A 190 5.54 26.25 -3.04
CA GLY A 190 6.80 25.96 -2.33
C GLY A 190 6.89 24.54 -1.81
N ASP A 191 8.01 24.21 -1.17
CA ASP A 191 8.20 22.93 -0.51
C ASP A 191 7.33 22.82 0.75
N PRO A 192 6.66 21.68 0.97
CA PRO A 192 5.70 21.48 2.06
C PRO A 192 6.33 21.49 3.47
N ASP A 193 7.65 21.57 3.57
CA ASP A 193 8.38 21.56 4.84
C ASP A 193 8.35 22.92 5.58
N GLU A 194 7.85 23.98 4.95
CA GLU A 194 7.82 25.33 5.54
C GLU A 194 6.47 25.71 6.15
N THR A 195 5.34 25.14 5.70
CA THR A 195 4.01 25.49 6.22
C THR A 195 2.99 24.35 6.13
N SER A 196 2.04 24.29 7.07
CA SER A 196 0.89 23.38 7.02
C SER A 196 -0.26 23.91 6.16
N LEU A 197 -0.08 25.05 5.48
CA LEU A 197 -1.12 25.71 4.71
C LEU A 197 -1.19 25.12 3.29
N VAL A 198 -2.37 24.67 2.89
CA VAL A 198 -2.65 24.19 1.53
C VAL A 198 -2.84 25.37 0.58
N GLY A 199 -3.57 26.38 1.04
CA GLY A 199 -3.94 27.55 0.27
C GLY A 199 -5.09 28.31 0.91
N THR A 200 -5.44 29.43 0.29
CA THR A 200 -6.49 30.34 0.76
C THR A 200 -7.63 30.39 -0.25
N VAL A 201 -8.85 30.16 0.22
CA VAL A 201 -10.07 30.35 -0.55
C VAL A 201 -10.59 31.76 -0.23
N VAL A 202 -10.75 32.58 -1.26
CA VAL A 202 -11.24 33.96 -1.18
C VAL A 202 -12.53 34.08 -1.96
N HIS A 203 -13.52 34.73 -1.39
CA HIS A 203 -14.83 34.90 -1.99
C HIS A 203 -15.19 36.39 -2.12
N TYR A 204 -15.72 36.75 -3.29
CA TYR A 204 -16.22 38.08 -3.62
C TYR A 204 -17.74 38.00 -3.83
N GLY A 205 -18.49 38.17 -2.74
CA GLY A 205 -19.96 38.17 -2.73
C GLY A 205 -20.50 38.66 -1.38
N GLU A 206 -21.82 38.74 -1.27
CA GLU A 206 -22.50 39.29 -0.09
C GLU A 206 -22.76 38.22 0.97
N THR A 207 -22.81 36.94 0.59
CA THR A 207 -23.03 35.83 1.54
C THR A 207 -21.74 35.35 2.19
N PRO A 208 -21.78 34.77 3.39
CA PRO A 208 -20.58 34.21 4.00
C PRO A 208 -20.12 32.94 3.26
N LEU A 209 -18.82 32.87 2.98
CA LEU A 209 -18.16 31.72 2.38
C LEU A 209 -18.24 30.51 3.32
N GLN A 210 -18.82 29.41 2.84
CA GLN A 210 -18.80 28.13 3.56
C GLN A 210 -17.99 27.10 2.78
N VAL A 211 -17.03 26.48 3.47
CA VAL A 211 -16.11 25.50 2.91
C VAL A 211 -16.15 24.22 3.73
N GLU A 212 -16.48 23.11 3.08
CA GLU A 212 -16.59 21.78 3.70
C GLU A 212 -15.63 20.80 3.01
N PRO A 213 -14.47 20.49 3.62
CA PRO A 213 -13.57 19.48 3.11
C PRO A 213 -14.19 18.07 3.23
N PHE A 214 -14.16 17.28 2.15
CA PHE A 214 -14.59 15.87 2.19
C PHE A 214 -13.50 14.91 2.72
N SER A 215 -12.31 15.43 3.00
CA SER A 215 -11.17 14.64 3.46
C SER A 215 -10.74 15.03 4.88
N ILE A 216 -10.47 14.03 5.70
CA ILE A 216 -9.87 14.20 7.04
C ILE A 216 -8.45 14.79 7.00
N HIS A 217 -7.83 14.80 5.82
CA HIS A 217 -6.47 15.31 5.62
C HIS A 217 -6.40 16.83 5.56
N VAL A 218 -7.54 17.52 5.43
CA VAL A 218 -7.62 18.98 5.38
C VAL A 218 -8.62 19.50 6.38
N ARG A 219 -8.22 20.56 7.09
CA ARG A 219 -9.08 21.36 7.95
C ARG A 219 -9.27 22.74 7.31
N ALA A 220 -10.50 23.24 7.36
CA ALA A 220 -10.81 24.62 7.01
C ALA A 220 -10.83 25.48 8.28
N THR A 221 -10.18 26.64 8.23
CA THR A 221 -10.16 27.63 9.30
C THR A 221 -10.66 28.96 8.73
N SER A 222 -11.76 29.48 9.29
CA SER A 222 -12.29 30.78 8.88
C SER A 222 -11.42 31.90 9.45
N VAL A 223 -11.03 32.85 8.59
CA VAL A 223 -10.30 34.07 8.98
C VAL A 223 -11.28 35.25 9.01
N THR A 224 -12.10 35.35 7.97
CA THR A 224 -13.20 36.31 7.85
C THR A 224 -14.37 35.63 7.15
N ASP A 225 -15.53 36.29 7.08
CA ASP A 225 -16.71 35.77 6.38
C ASP A 225 -16.46 35.50 4.88
N GLN A 226 -15.40 36.07 4.29
CA GLN A 226 -15.05 35.93 2.88
C GLN A 226 -13.74 35.16 2.63
N VAL A 227 -12.99 34.82 3.69
CA VAL A 227 -11.64 34.23 3.58
C VAL A 227 -11.50 33.01 4.48
N ILE A 228 -11.21 31.87 3.86
CA ILE A 228 -10.97 30.59 4.56
C ILE A 228 -9.60 30.03 4.18
N HIS A 229 -8.81 29.69 5.20
CA HIS A 229 -7.56 28.95 5.03
C HIS A 229 -7.80 27.44 5.08
N LEU A 230 -7.19 26.72 4.16
CA LEU A 230 -7.14 25.26 4.17
C LEU A 230 -5.78 24.82 4.73
N HIS A 231 -5.78 24.01 5.79
CA HIS A 231 -4.58 23.47 6.42
C HIS A 231 -4.53 21.95 6.33
N PHE A 232 -3.34 21.39 6.09
CA PHE A 232 -3.10 19.96 6.23
C PHE A 232 -3.20 19.54 7.69
N THR A 233 -3.87 18.43 7.94
CA THR A 233 -3.89 17.79 9.27
C THR A 233 -2.69 16.86 9.48
N LYS A 234 -1.96 16.52 8.41
CA LYS A 234 -0.75 15.67 8.43
C LYS A 234 0.28 16.20 7.42
N PRO A 235 1.55 16.39 7.79
CA PRO A 235 2.62 16.79 6.87
C PRO A 235 3.29 15.58 6.18
N PRO A 236 4.03 15.77 5.07
CA PRO A 236 3.98 16.89 4.11
C PRO A 236 3.31 16.46 2.78
N PHE A 237 2.47 17.33 2.22
CA PHE A 237 1.86 17.16 0.91
C PHE A 237 2.17 18.39 0.05
N ARG A 238 2.72 18.19 -1.15
CA ARG A 238 2.96 19.26 -2.13
C ARG A 238 1.75 19.46 -3.02
N VAL A 239 1.27 20.68 -3.19
CA VAL A 239 0.18 20.99 -4.13
C VAL A 239 0.72 20.98 -5.56
N ILE A 240 0.17 20.14 -6.44
CA ILE A 240 0.60 20.02 -7.84
C ILE A 240 -0.33 20.81 -8.77
N GLN A 241 -1.63 20.59 -8.64
CA GLN A 241 -2.64 21.20 -9.48
C GLN A 241 -3.94 21.36 -8.70
N HIS A 242 -4.76 22.30 -9.12
CA HIS A 242 -6.09 22.48 -8.58
C HIS A 242 -7.08 22.77 -9.71
N HIS A 243 -8.33 22.38 -9.49
CA HIS A 243 -9.43 22.65 -10.39
C HIS A 243 -10.61 23.17 -9.57
N LEU A 244 -10.96 24.43 -9.81
CA LEU A 244 -12.11 25.07 -9.19
C LEU A 244 -13.30 25.00 -10.16
N SER A 245 -14.37 24.37 -9.69
CA SER A 245 -15.70 24.38 -10.29
C SER A 245 -16.64 25.23 -9.43
N VAL A 246 -17.86 25.50 -9.93
CA VAL A 246 -18.85 26.40 -9.29
C VAL A 246 -19.02 26.13 -7.79
N ASN A 247 -19.16 24.85 -7.41
CA ASN A 247 -19.41 24.45 -6.01
C ASN A 247 -18.33 23.52 -5.45
N THR A 248 -17.22 23.31 -6.15
CA THR A 248 -16.25 22.27 -5.78
C THR A 248 -14.83 22.66 -6.16
N LEU A 249 -13.94 22.64 -5.19
CA LEU A 249 -12.50 22.76 -5.38
C LEU A 249 -11.87 21.37 -5.26
N SER A 250 -11.17 20.94 -6.31
CA SER A 250 -10.36 19.73 -6.31
C SER A 250 -8.89 20.12 -6.28
N ILE A 251 -8.12 19.61 -5.32
CA ILE A 251 -6.70 19.89 -5.16
C ILE A 251 -5.96 18.57 -5.27
N CYS A 252 -5.05 18.44 -6.22
CA CYS A 252 -4.18 17.29 -6.34
C CYS A 252 -2.87 17.54 -5.58
N LEU A 253 -2.52 16.57 -4.76
CA LEU A 253 -1.37 16.60 -3.88
C LEU A 253 -0.41 15.49 -4.25
N GLU A 254 0.88 15.75 -4.08
CA GLU A 254 1.97 14.79 -4.13
C GLU A 254 2.53 14.59 -2.73
N GLN A 255 2.76 13.34 -2.35
CA GLN A 255 3.45 12.97 -1.12
C GLN A 255 4.64 12.09 -1.47
N ASP A 256 5.84 12.56 -1.17
CA ASP A 256 7.03 11.75 -1.30
C ASP A 256 7.08 10.66 -0.22
N HIS A 257 7.47 9.46 -0.63
CA HIS A 257 7.76 8.34 0.24
C HIS A 257 9.12 7.76 -0.14
N LEU A 258 10.15 8.17 0.60
CA LEU A 258 11.46 7.56 0.49
C LEU A 258 11.39 6.13 1.02
N ALA A 259 12.07 5.20 0.33
CA ALA A 259 12.11 3.81 0.77
C ALA A 259 12.58 3.74 2.23
N SER A 260 11.90 2.95 3.04
CA SER A 260 12.12 2.87 4.48
C SER A 260 12.06 1.43 4.99
N THR A 261 12.74 1.18 6.12
CA THR A 261 12.65 -0.14 6.78
C THR A 261 11.20 -0.44 7.16
N GLY A 262 10.74 -1.65 6.85
CA GLY A 262 9.36 -2.09 7.04
C GLY A 262 8.47 -2.01 5.79
N ASP A 263 8.91 -1.28 4.76
CA ASP A 263 8.24 -1.29 3.46
C ASP A 263 8.33 -2.66 2.81
N LYS A 264 7.58 -2.89 1.73
CA LYS A 264 7.51 -4.21 1.11
C LYS A 264 7.94 -4.16 -0.35
N LEU A 265 8.87 -5.03 -0.70
CA LEU A 265 9.28 -5.27 -2.08
C LEU A 265 8.76 -6.63 -2.55
N CYS A 266 8.64 -6.81 -3.86
CA CYS A 266 8.32 -8.10 -4.46
C CYS A 266 8.99 -8.27 -5.81
N SER A 267 9.43 -9.50 -6.12
CA SER A 267 9.82 -9.90 -7.48
C SER A 267 8.60 -10.28 -8.32
N PHE A 268 8.79 -10.44 -9.64
CA PHE A 268 7.76 -11.01 -10.51
C PHE A 268 7.40 -12.47 -10.23
N HIS A 269 8.12 -13.13 -9.31
CA HIS A 269 7.94 -14.53 -8.93
C HIS A 269 7.14 -14.69 -7.63
N GLY A 270 6.53 -13.61 -7.14
CA GLY A 270 5.74 -13.65 -5.90
C GLY A 270 6.62 -13.83 -4.67
N GLN A 271 7.89 -13.44 -4.76
CA GLN A 271 8.80 -13.39 -3.64
C GLN A 271 8.72 -12.01 -2.99
N LYS A 272 7.73 -11.87 -2.13
CA LYS A 272 7.48 -10.67 -1.35
C LYS A 272 8.28 -10.71 -0.05
N GLY A 273 8.89 -9.59 0.31
CA GLY A 273 9.60 -9.45 1.58
C GLY A 273 9.51 -8.06 2.18
N VAL A 274 9.86 -7.97 3.47
CA VAL A 274 9.92 -6.74 4.24
C VAL A 274 11.33 -6.16 4.12
N LEU A 275 11.39 -4.91 3.68
CA LEU A 275 12.62 -4.18 3.44
C LEU A 275 13.32 -3.82 4.76
N ARG A 276 14.64 -4.00 4.79
CA ARG A 276 15.52 -3.48 5.84
C ARG A 276 16.67 -2.74 5.18
N LEU A 277 16.78 -1.45 5.44
CA LEU A 277 17.85 -0.62 4.90
C LEU A 277 19.12 -0.77 5.73
N ILE A 278 20.24 -1.04 5.07
CA ILE A 278 21.56 -1.14 5.70
C ILE A 278 22.57 -0.36 4.85
N LYS A 279 23.45 0.42 5.51
CA LYS A 279 24.44 1.28 4.86
C LYS A 279 25.50 0.49 4.09
N SER A 280 26.09 -0.49 4.76
CA SER A 280 27.24 -1.22 4.23
C SER A 280 26.86 -2.69 4.05
N LEU A 281 26.88 -3.13 2.80
CA LEU A 281 26.69 -4.54 2.44
C LEU A 281 28.03 -5.19 2.09
N PRO A 282 28.13 -6.54 2.15
CA PRO A 282 29.30 -7.28 1.68
C PRO A 282 29.64 -6.96 0.22
N LEU A 283 30.92 -7.06 -0.12
CA LEU A 283 31.39 -6.97 -1.50
C LEU A 283 31.55 -8.38 -2.08
N LEU A 284 31.17 -8.54 -3.33
CA LEU A 284 31.30 -9.78 -4.10
C LEU A 284 32.40 -9.63 -5.16
N ASP A 285 33.10 -10.70 -5.51
CA ASP A 285 34.06 -10.81 -6.61
C ASP A 285 34.89 -9.52 -6.86
N GLU A 286 34.71 -8.92 -8.04
CA GLU A 286 35.35 -7.69 -8.55
C GLU A 286 34.85 -6.42 -7.83
N ASN A 287 34.63 -6.49 -6.52
CA ASN A 287 34.02 -5.43 -5.69
C ASN A 287 32.61 -5.04 -6.14
N ILE A 288 31.86 -5.99 -6.67
CA ILE A 288 30.44 -5.83 -6.95
C ILE A 288 29.72 -5.67 -5.62
N GLN A 289 29.11 -4.52 -5.41
CA GLN A 289 28.25 -4.29 -4.27
C GLN A 289 26.80 -4.60 -4.67
N PRO A 290 26.16 -5.62 -4.07
CA PRO A 290 24.76 -5.92 -4.34
C PRO A 290 23.86 -4.78 -3.86
N ASP A 291 22.75 -4.57 -4.55
CA ASP A 291 21.73 -3.60 -4.17
C ASP A 291 20.75 -4.22 -3.16
N LEU A 292 20.39 -5.49 -3.36
CA LEU A 292 19.53 -6.28 -2.47
C LEU A 292 20.22 -7.57 -2.02
N LEU A 293 20.00 -7.96 -0.77
CA LEU A 293 20.27 -9.30 -0.27
C LEU A 293 18.96 -10.00 0.07
N VAL A 294 18.81 -11.22 -0.43
CA VAL A 294 17.66 -12.08 -0.19
C VAL A 294 18.15 -13.41 0.37
N ASN A 295 17.37 -14.02 1.26
CA ASN A 295 17.73 -15.32 1.79
C ASN A 295 17.79 -16.39 0.68
N PRO A 296 18.79 -17.28 0.64
CA PRO A 296 18.74 -18.46 -0.22
C PRO A 296 17.55 -19.38 0.10
N TYR A 297 17.14 -19.50 1.37
CA TYR A 297 15.99 -20.32 1.77
C TYR A 297 14.66 -19.82 1.20
N SER A 298 14.63 -18.57 0.73
CA SER A 298 13.48 -17.96 0.10
C SER A 298 13.07 -18.70 -1.20
N LEU A 299 14.04 -19.39 -1.85
CA LEU A 299 13.87 -20.18 -3.08
C LEU A 299 13.23 -21.55 -2.86
N PHE A 300 13.22 -22.07 -1.62
CA PHE A 300 12.58 -23.35 -1.29
C PHE A 300 11.07 -23.35 -1.52
N ARG A 301 10.50 -22.18 -1.79
CA ARG A 301 9.12 -21.99 -2.20
C ARG A 301 8.87 -22.37 -3.67
N MET A 302 9.81 -23.06 -4.30
CA MET A 302 9.74 -23.56 -5.67
C MET A 302 9.49 -22.42 -6.66
N THR A 303 10.32 -21.38 -6.59
CA THR A 303 10.35 -20.25 -7.54
C THR A 303 11.66 -20.21 -8.35
N PRO A 304 12.07 -21.32 -9.01
CA PRO A 304 13.31 -21.34 -9.79
C PRO A 304 13.25 -20.37 -10.98
N GLY A 305 12.05 -19.96 -11.41
CA GLY A 305 11.90 -18.92 -12.42
C GLY A 305 12.64 -17.63 -12.08
N GLN A 306 12.79 -17.29 -10.79
CA GLN A 306 13.52 -16.07 -10.39
C GLN A 306 15.03 -16.20 -10.63
N ILE A 307 15.56 -17.41 -10.44
CA ILE A 307 16.97 -17.71 -10.76
C ILE A 307 17.16 -17.74 -12.27
N LEU A 308 16.22 -18.32 -13.02
CA LEU A 308 16.25 -18.29 -14.49
C LEU A 308 16.18 -16.87 -15.05
N GLU A 309 15.37 -15.99 -14.45
CA GLU A 309 15.35 -14.56 -14.77
C GLU A 309 16.73 -13.94 -14.57
N GLY A 310 17.34 -14.17 -13.41
CA GLY A 310 18.68 -13.71 -13.10
C GLY A 310 19.76 -14.25 -14.04
N LEU A 311 19.67 -15.51 -14.45
CA LEU A 311 20.64 -16.10 -15.39
C LEU A 311 20.45 -15.56 -16.82
N ALA A 312 19.21 -15.50 -17.31
CA ALA A 312 18.90 -15.15 -18.70
C ALA A 312 18.99 -13.64 -18.97
N ARG A 313 18.59 -12.80 -18.00
CA ARG A 313 18.53 -11.34 -18.15
C ARG A 313 19.50 -10.60 -17.25
N GLY A 314 19.94 -11.25 -16.17
CA GLY A 314 20.69 -10.60 -15.09
C GLY A 314 22.16 -10.96 -14.98
N GLN A 315 22.71 -11.72 -15.93
CA GLN A 315 24.10 -12.18 -15.93
C GLN A 315 24.47 -12.93 -14.63
N GLY A 316 23.55 -13.77 -14.13
CA GLY A 316 23.70 -14.44 -12.86
C GLY A 316 24.96 -15.32 -12.75
N LYS A 317 25.65 -15.23 -11.62
CA LYS A 317 26.92 -15.92 -11.36
C LYS A 317 27.02 -16.32 -9.88
N ASP A 318 27.78 -17.38 -9.63
CA ASP A 318 28.24 -17.71 -8.29
C ASP A 318 29.46 -16.86 -7.94
N ALA A 319 29.39 -16.16 -6.81
CA ALA A 319 30.51 -15.39 -6.27
C ALA A 319 31.63 -16.33 -5.84
N GLN A 320 32.82 -16.09 -6.37
CA GLN A 320 34.07 -16.75 -6.01
C GLN A 320 34.64 -16.19 -4.71
N THR A 321 34.41 -14.91 -4.42
CA THR A 321 34.89 -14.26 -3.21
C THR A 321 33.81 -13.36 -2.62
N VAL A 322 33.58 -13.50 -1.32
CA VAL A 322 32.74 -12.59 -0.54
C VAL A 322 33.62 -11.90 0.49
N ARG A 323 33.58 -10.57 0.52
CA ARG A 323 34.26 -9.73 1.52
C ARG A 323 33.23 -9.08 2.43
N ASN A 324 33.50 -9.06 3.73
CA ASN A 324 32.66 -8.35 4.69
C ASN A 324 32.76 -6.83 4.51
N THR A 325 32.05 -6.07 5.36
CA THR A 325 32.06 -4.59 5.32
C THR A 325 33.42 -3.97 5.66
N GLU A 326 34.34 -4.75 6.23
CA GLU A 326 35.72 -4.34 6.55
C GLU A 326 36.71 -4.74 5.43
N GLY A 327 36.23 -5.36 4.35
CA GLY A 327 37.05 -5.81 3.23
C GLY A 327 37.73 -7.16 3.43
N GLN A 328 37.50 -7.83 4.56
CA GLN A 328 38.07 -9.15 4.84
C GLN A 328 37.30 -10.24 4.11
N VAL A 329 38.02 -11.18 3.48
CA VAL A 329 37.41 -12.34 2.83
C VAL A 329 36.74 -13.22 3.88
N VAL A 330 35.47 -13.53 3.67
CA VAL A 330 34.70 -14.41 4.55
C VAL A 330 34.95 -15.86 4.11
N PRO A 331 35.57 -16.70 4.94
CA PRO A 331 35.84 -18.08 4.59
C PRO A 331 34.55 -18.85 4.31
N HIS A 332 34.55 -19.66 3.24
CA HIS A 332 33.43 -20.54 2.86
C HIS A 332 32.08 -19.85 2.55
N ALA A 333 32.05 -18.52 2.51
CA ALA A 333 30.85 -17.79 2.11
C ALA A 333 30.56 -18.05 0.62
N LYS A 334 29.33 -18.48 0.34
CA LYS A 334 28.80 -18.66 -1.01
C LYS A 334 27.65 -17.70 -1.22
N ALA A 335 27.63 -17.05 -2.37
CA ALA A 335 26.54 -16.19 -2.78
C ALA A 335 26.30 -16.39 -4.27
N PHE A 336 25.06 -16.61 -4.67
CA PHE A 336 24.66 -16.44 -6.06
C PHE A 336 24.15 -15.01 -6.22
N TYR A 337 24.58 -14.29 -7.25
CA TYR A 337 24.06 -12.95 -7.51
C TYR A 337 23.71 -12.79 -8.99
N ALA A 338 22.66 -12.01 -9.23
CA ALA A 338 22.17 -11.70 -10.57
C ALA A 338 21.41 -10.38 -10.54
N LYS A 339 21.27 -9.70 -11.67
CA LYS A 339 20.27 -8.64 -11.77
C LYS A 339 18.87 -9.25 -11.86
N THR A 340 17.92 -8.71 -11.11
CA THR A 340 16.54 -9.22 -11.07
C THR A 340 15.58 -8.06 -10.86
N PHE A 341 14.39 -8.15 -11.44
CA PHE A 341 13.37 -7.13 -11.28
C PHE A 341 12.72 -7.22 -9.89
N TYR A 342 12.73 -6.10 -9.18
CA TYR A 342 11.99 -5.91 -7.93
C TYR A 342 11.18 -4.63 -8.00
N PHE A 343 9.96 -4.66 -7.51
CA PHE A 343 9.09 -3.48 -7.42
C PHE A 343 8.62 -3.23 -5.99
N PRO A 344 8.44 -1.95 -5.60
CA PRO A 344 7.77 -1.62 -4.35
C PRO A 344 6.30 -2.02 -4.40
N ILE A 345 5.78 -2.51 -3.28
CA ILE A 345 4.35 -2.62 -3.07
C ILE A 345 3.91 -1.33 -2.36
N ALA A 346 2.77 -0.76 -2.78
CA ALA A 346 2.10 0.38 -2.13
C ALA A 346 1.59 0.00 -0.72
N TYR A 347 2.54 -0.25 0.18
CA TYR A 347 2.42 -0.55 1.59
C TYR A 347 3.58 0.17 2.27
N TRP A 348 3.27 1.20 3.06
CA TRP A 348 4.28 2.02 3.70
C TRP A 348 4.26 1.80 5.20
N SER A 349 5.41 1.42 5.77
CA SER A 349 5.51 1.07 7.19
C SER A 349 5.12 2.24 8.10
N SER A 350 5.46 3.46 7.69
CA SER A 350 5.06 4.71 8.34
C SER A 350 3.53 4.84 8.49
N GLU A 351 2.77 4.28 7.54
CA GLU A 351 1.32 4.24 7.58
C GLU A 351 0.76 3.06 8.37
N HIS A 352 1.58 2.24 9.00
CA HIS A 352 1.12 1.13 9.83
C HIS A 352 1.59 1.24 11.28
N PHE A 353 2.58 2.10 11.56
CA PHE A 353 2.93 2.44 12.92
C PHE A 353 1.76 3.14 13.62
N TYR A 354 1.40 2.62 14.80
CA TYR A 354 0.37 3.19 15.64
C TYR A 354 0.54 2.77 17.09
N ALA A 355 0.75 3.74 17.97
CA ALA A 355 0.93 3.53 19.40
C ALA A 355 0.25 4.69 20.17
N PRO A 356 -1.08 4.66 20.32
CA PRO A 356 -1.78 5.70 21.07
C PRO A 356 -1.48 5.53 22.57
N ARG A 357 -1.13 6.63 23.24
CA ARG A 357 -1.11 6.69 24.71
C ARG A 357 -2.50 6.93 25.28
N GLU A 358 -3.26 7.82 24.62
CA GLU A 358 -4.63 8.17 24.94
C GLU A 358 -5.50 7.96 23.70
N CYS A 359 -6.73 7.53 23.91
CA CYS A 359 -7.67 7.25 22.84
C CYS A 359 -8.88 8.17 22.94
N THR A 360 -9.47 8.48 21.79
CA THR A 360 -10.81 9.09 21.76
C THR A 360 -11.81 8.07 22.29
N MET A 361 -12.65 8.47 23.24
CA MET A 361 -13.61 7.59 23.88
C MET A 361 -14.99 7.72 23.23
N ASP A 362 -15.69 6.60 23.14
CA ASP A 362 -17.07 6.55 22.72
C ASP A 362 -17.97 7.16 23.78
N LYS A 363 -18.95 7.97 23.37
CA LYS A 363 -19.82 8.70 24.31
C LYS A 363 -20.80 7.80 25.05
N ILE A 364 -21.13 6.64 24.49
CA ILE A 364 -22.13 5.74 25.06
C ILE A 364 -21.43 4.75 25.98
N LEU A 365 -20.35 4.13 25.50
CA LEU A 365 -19.68 3.04 26.21
C LEU A 365 -18.53 3.51 27.09
N HIS A 366 -18.05 4.75 26.92
CA HIS A 366 -16.82 5.22 27.55
C HIS A 366 -15.63 4.28 27.30
N GLN A 367 -15.59 3.66 26.13
CA GLN A 367 -14.50 2.80 25.65
C GLN A 367 -13.79 3.46 24.47
N ALA A 368 -12.53 3.12 24.23
CA ALA A 368 -11.79 3.65 23.09
C ALA A 368 -12.50 3.38 21.75
N VAL A 369 -12.67 4.41 20.92
CA VAL A 369 -13.31 4.28 19.60
C VAL A 369 -12.50 3.38 18.68
N LYS A 370 -13.13 2.86 17.62
CA LYS A 370 -12.42 2.11 16.59
C LYS A 370 -11.74 3.03 15.57
N GLY A 371 -10.51 2.66 15.22
CA GLY A 371 -9.84 3.13 14.02
C GLY A 371 -8.74 4.15 14.30
N ARG A 372 -7.57 3.88 13.73
CA ARG A 372 -6.37 4.72 13.86
C ARG A 372 -6.59 6.16 13.43
N SER A 373 -7.32 6.39 12.33
CA SER A 373 -7.61 7.73 11.81
C SER A 373 -8.43 8.58 12.79
N ARG A 374 -9.10 7.95 13.75
CA ARG A 374 -9.92 8.60 14.79
C ARG A 374 -9.23 8.62 16.15
N GLY A 375 -7.94 8.27 16.23
CA GLY A 375 -7.25 8.14 17.52
C GLY A 375 -7.87 7.04 18.39
N GLY A 376 -8.33 5.95 17.78
CA GLY A 376 -9.02 4.85 18.44
C GLY A 376 -8.11 3.75 18.99
N GLY A 377 -8.56 3.04 20.03
CA GLY A 377 -7.76 2.00 20.70
C GLY A 377 -7.52 0.73 19.87
N MET A 378 -6.49 -0.03 20.26
CA MET A 378 -6.30 -1.39 19.76
C MET A 378 -7.25 -2.34 20.48
N ARG A 379 -7.75 -3.34 19.76
CA ARG A 379 -8.71 -4.29 20.33
C ARG A 379 -7.99 -5.45 20.99
N LEU A 380 -8.33 -5.73 22.24
CA LEU A 380 -8.15 -7.04 22.88
C LEU A 380 -9.47 -7.81 22.78
N GLY A 381 -9.46 -8.92 22.07
CA GLY A 381 -10.65 -9.75 21.84
C GLY A 381 -10.72 -10.95 22.78
N ASN A 382 -11.70 -11.82 22.50
CA ASN A 382 -11.91 -13.04 23.28
C ASN A 382 -10.73 -14.01 23.19
N MET A 383 -10.00 -14.03 22.07
CA MET A 383 -8.83 -14.91 21.92
C MET A 383 -7.68 -14.47 22.82
N GLU A 384 -7.40 -13.16 22.85
CA GLU A 384 -6.39 -12.58 23.74
C GLU A 384 -6.80 -12.73 25.20
N LEU A 385 -8.10 -12.60 25.51
CA LEU A 385 -8.65 -12.82 26.84
C LEU A 385 -8.50 -14.28 27.30
N PHE A 386 -9.08 -15.23 26.56
CA PHE A 386 -9.18 -16.61 27.01
C PHE A 386 -7.87 -17.37 26.86
N ASN A 387 -7.20 -17.25 25.72
CA ASN A 387 -5.97 -18.00 25.45
C ASN A 387 -4.73 -17.24 25.92
N GLY A 388 -4.74 -15.90 25.77
CA GLY A 388 -3.60 -15.06 26.17
C GLY A 388 -3.53 -14.84 27.67
N LEU A 389 -4.54 -14.20 28.26
CA LEU A 389 -4.49 -13.78 29.66
C LEU A 389 -4.93 -14.89 30.62
N ARG A 390 -6.15 -15.40 30.44
CA ARG A 390 -6.73 -16.41 31.34
C ARG A 390 -5.96 -17.73 31.28
N GLY A 391 -5.58 -18.18 30.08
CA GLY A 391 -4.78 -19.40 29.89
C GLY A 391 -3.43 -19.36 30.62
N ASN A 392 -2.82 -18.18 30.75
CA ASN A 392 -1.56 -17.98 31.46
C ASN A 392 -1.75 -17.53 32.93
N GLY A 393 -2.99 -17.44 33.43
CA GLY A 393 -3.27 -17.01 34.79
C GLY A 393 -2.94 -15.54 35.09
N LEU A 394 -2.88 -14.67 34.07
CA LEU A 394 -2.47 -13.26 34.20
C LEU A 394 -3.63 -12.36 34.67
N ALA A 395 -4.15 -12.61 35.86
CA ALA A 395 -5.32 -11.92 36.41
C ALA A 395 -5.11 -10.41 36.57
N ALA A 396 -3.92 -9.98 37.02
CA ALA A 396 -3.60 -8.56 37.16
C ALA A 396 -3.60 -7.82 35.82
N CYS A 397 -2.98 -8.41 34.78
CA CYS A 397 -3.01 -7.84 33.43
C CYS A 397 -4.43 -7.82 32.84
N PHE A 398 -5.28 -8.79 33.20
CA PHE A 398 -6.67 -8.79 32.81
C PHE A 398 -7.42 -7.59 33.38
N GLU A 399 -7.33 -7.36 34.69
CA GLU A 399 -7.93 -6.19 35.34
C GLU A 399 -7.39 -4.88 34.74
N GLU A 400 -6.07 -4.76 34.59
CA GLU A 400 -5.42 -3.59 34.02
C GLU A 400 -5.92 -3.28 32.59
N LYS A 401 -6.05 -4.29 31.72
CA LYS A 401 -6.38 -4.06 30.30
C LYS A 401 -7.87 -3.97 30.01
N PHE A 402 -8.71 -4.73 30.72
CA PHE A 402 -10.15 -4.75 30.47
C PHE A 402 -10.94 -3.76 31.33
N PHE A 403 -10.38 -3.32 32.45
CA PHE A 403 -11.04 -2.36 33.34
C PHE A 403 -10.29 -1.03 33.37
N GLU A 404 -9.04 -0.99 33.86
CA GLU A 404 -8.34 0.29 34.07
C GLU A 404 -8.09 1.07 32.78
N HIS A 405 -7.64 0.40 31.72
CA HIS A 405 -7.43 1.00 30.40
C HIS A 405 -8.66 1.01 29.49
N GLY A 406 -9.71 0.27 29.86
CA GLY A 406 -10.91 0.08 29.05
C GLY A 406 -11.93 1.20 29.26
N ASP A 407 -12.64 1.12 30.38
CA ASP A 407 -13.81 1.94 30.70
C ASP A 407 -13.94 2.22 32.22
N ARG A 408 -12.82 2.36 32.92
CA ARG A 408 -12.83 2.70 34.35
C ARG A 408 -13.59 4.01 34.60
N ILE A 409 -14.72 3.88 35.29
CA ILE A 409 -15.50 5.00 35.81
C ILE A 409 -15.30 5.06 37.33
N PRO A 410 -14.60 6.07 37.88
CA PRO A 410 -14.53 6.25 39.32
C PRO A 410 -15.90 6.70 39.83
N ASN A 411 -16.59 5.83 40.58
CA ASN A 411 -17.81 6.19 41.28
C ASN A 411 -17.46 6.90 42.59
N GLU A 412 -17.92 8.14 42.78
CA GLU A 412 -17.73 8.91 44.02
C GLU A 412 -18.78 8.61 45.11
N THR A 413 -19.65 7.60 44.95
CA THR A 413 -20.81 7.43 45.82
C THR A 413 -20.59 6.45 46.99
N ASN A 414 -20.82 6.99 48.19
CA ASN A 414 -20.99 6.33 49.49
C ASN A 414 -21.62 4.93 49.44
N ALA A 415 -20.88 3.93 49.96
CA ALA A 415 -21.27 2.70 50.69
C ALA A 415 -22.57 1.94 50.35
N THR A 416 -23.18 2.15 49.19
CA THR A 416 -24.37 1.42 48.75
C THR A 416 -24.32 1.28 47.23
N ILE A 417 -23.61 0.25 46.77
CA ILE A 417 -23.60 -0.14 45.36
C ILE A 417 -24.52 -1.35 45.22
N SER A 418 -25.61 -1.18 44.48
CA SER A 418 -26.40 -2.30 43.96
C SER A 418 -25.65 -2.91 42.78
N LEU A 419 -25.12 -4.12 42.95
CA LEU A 419 -24.55 -4.90 41.86
C LEU A 419 -25.69 -5.38 40.93
N PRO A 420 -25.54 -5.31 39.59
CA PRO A 420 -26.52 -5.85 38.67
C PRO A 420 -26.63 -7.37 38.86
N LYS A 421 -27.87 -7.88 38.96
CA LYS A 421 -28.18 -9.29 39.26
C LYS A 421 -27.63 -10.29 38.24
N SER A 422 -27.40 -9.86 37.00
CA SER A 422 -26.80 -10.70 35.96
C SER A 422 -26.16 -9.86 34.86
N VAL A 423 -25.04 -10.36 34.34
CA VAL A 423 -24.36 -9.83 33.16
C VAL A 423 -24.62 -10.84 32.05
N GLN A 424 -25.28 -10.42 30.96
CA GLN A 424 -25.44 -11.26 29.77
C GLN A 424 -24.56 -10.75 28.63
N LEU A 425 -23.73 -11.66 28.10
CA LEU A 425 -23.05 -11.47 26.82
C LEU A 425 -24.06 -11.74 25.71
N VAL A 426 -24.43 -10.69 24.98
CA VAL A 426 -25.35 -10.77 23.85
C VAL A 426 -24.53 -10.75 22.57
N GLN A 427 -24.66 -11.80 21.77
CA GLN A 427 -24.05 -11.87 20.45
C GLN A 427 -24.87 -11.02 19.49
N GLU A 428 -24.30 -9.92 18.99
CA GLU A 428 -25.02 -9.02 18.09
C GLU A 428 -24.82 -9.39 16.61
N ASP A 429 -23.73 -10.11 16.28
CA ASP A 429 -23.51 -10.71 14.96
C ASP A 429 -22.47 -11.86 15.04
N ALA A 430 -22.35 -12.68 13.99
CA ALA A 430 -21.58 -13.94 13.94
C ALA A 430 -20.09 -13.88 14.38
N ARG A 431 -19.56 -12.69 14.66
CA ARG A 431 -18.14 -12.44 15.01
C ARG A 431 -17.92 -11.64 16.29
N PHE A 432 -18.98 -11.18 16.99
CA PHE A 432 -18.83 -10.28 18.15
C PHE A 432 -19.83 -10.59 19.28
N PHE A 433 -19.33 -10.62 20.51
CA PHE A 433 -20.14 -10.57 21.73
C PHE A 433 -20.10 -9.14 22.27
N LYS A 434 -21.25 -8.59 22.63
CA LYS A 434 -21.40 -7.36 23.41
C LYS A 434 -21.84 -7.72 24.81
N CYS A 435 -21.39 -6.97 25.81
CA CYS A 435 -21.96 -7.06 27.15
C CYS A 435 -23.19 -6.14 27.18
N GLN A 436 -24.39 -6.70 27.35
CA GLN A 436 -25.61 -5.91 27.55
C GLN A 436 -25.98 -5.99 29.02
N LEU A 437 -25.78 -4.89 29.74
CA LEU A 437 -26.17 -4.78 31.15
C LEU A 437 -27.67 -4.49 31.21
N LYS A 438 -28.47 -5.47 31.62
CA LYS A 438 -29.90 -5.29 31.86
C LYS A 438 -30.10 -4.94 33.33
N TYR A 439 -30.42 -3.68 33.61
CA TYR A 439 -30.71 -3.21 34.96
C TYR A 439 -32.16 -3.58 35.32
N GLU A 440 -32.36 -4.70 36.00
CA GLU A 440 -33.62 -5.01 36.67
C GLU A 440 -33.45 -4.75 38.17
N THR A 441 -33.92 -3.59 38.61
CA THR A 441 -33.91 -3.20 40.03
C THR A 441 -35.09 -3.83 40.76
N ASN A 442 -34.83 -4.69 41.73
CA ASN A 442 -35.71 -4.85 42.89
C ASN A 442 -34.92 -4.39 44.12
N PRO A 443 -35.43 -3.46 44.94
CA PRO A 443 -34.68 -2.95 46.08
C PRO A 443 -34.55 -4.08 47.11
N SER A 444 -33.37 -4.69 47.18
CA SER A 444 -33.04 -5.63 48.25
C SER A 444 -31.98 -5.00 49.15
N VAL A 445 -32.45 -4.64 50.34
CA VAL A 445 -31.70 -4.29 51.56
C VAL A 445 -31.38 -2.80 51.75
N THR A 446 -32.16 -2.17 52.64
CA THR A 446 -31.83 -0.91 53.32
C THR A 446 -31.04 -1.24 54.58
N ILE A 447 -29.72 -1.02 54.61
CA ILE A 447 -28.95 -1.07 55.86
C ILE A 447 -29.12 0.28 56.55
N ARG A 448 -29.95 0.33 57.59
CA ARG A 448 -29.98 1.49 58.50
C ARG A 448 -28.70 1.48 59.35
N LYS A 449 -27.98 2.60 59.34
CA LYS A 449 -26.94 2.90 60.34
C LYS A 449 -27.60 2.85 61.72
N LYS A 450 -27.14 1.97 62.61
CA LYS A 450 -27.44 2.08 64.04
C LYS A 450 -26.66 3.29 64.57
N ASN A 451 -27.36 4.20 65.25
CA ASN A 451 -26.75 5.31 65.98
C ASN A 451 -25.71 4.82 66.98
#